data_AF-A0A820H9R8-F1
#
_entry.id   AF-A0A820H9R8-F1
#
_cell.length_a   1.000
_cell.length_b   1.000
_cell.length_c   1.000
_cell.angle_alpha   90.00
_cell.angle_beta   90.00
_cell.angle_gamma   90.00
#
_symmetry.space_group_name_H-M   'P 1'
#
loop_
_entity.id
_entity.type
_entity.pdbx_description
1 polymer ?
#
loop_
_entity_poly.entity_id
_entity_poly.type
_entity_poly.pdbx_seq_one_letter_code
_entity_poly.pdbx_strand_id
1 'polypeptide(L)'
;QDPEMLEDIRLATGVDLRMSEANKRKKKKKKIESGLTELGIEENTVRKRLEKKLLNRASVKRIGAALEADERRRNEEKFHHQFNYSLNN
;
A
#
# COMPACT_ATOMS: atom_id res chain seq x y z
N GLN A 1 18.82 22.47 -30.88
CA GLN A 1 20.13 22.22 -30.26
C GLN A 1 21.16 22.33 -31.37
N ASP A 2 22.23 23.10 -31.19
CA ASP A 2 23.23 23.27 -32.24
C ASP A 2 23.98 21.95 -32.46
N PRO A 3 24.02 21.43 -33.71
CA PRO A 3 24.49 20.07 -33.97
C PRO A 3 26.00 19.93 -33.81
N GLU A 4 26.77 20.94 -34.19
CA GLU A 4 28.24 20.93 -34.10
C GLU A 4 28.73 20.90 -32.65
N MET A 5 28.18 21.77 -31.82
CA MET A 5 28.51 21.83 -30.39
C MET A 5 28.21 20.50 -29.66
N LEU A 6 27.12 19.82 -30.02
CA LEU A 6 26.77 18.53 -29.41
C LEU A 6 27.75 17.41 -29.80
N GLU A 7 28.26 17.43 -31.03
CA GLU A 7 29.28 16.46 -31.47
C GLU A 7 30.63 16.71 -30.80
N ASP A 8 31.02 17.98 -30.64
CA ASP A 8 32.24 18.33 -29.90
C ASP A 8 32.17 17.85 -28.45
N ILE A 9 31.02 18.07 -27.78
CA ILE A 9 30.81 17.59 -26.41
C ILE A 9 30.83 16.06 -26.38
N ARG A 10 30.23 15.38 -27.36
CA ARG A 10 30.25 13.91 -27.46
C ARG A 10 31.66 13.36 -27.65
N LEU A 11 32.47 13.99 -28.50
CA LEU A 11 33.87 13.58 -28.72
C LEU A 11 34.71 13.80 -27.46
N ALA A 12 34.49 14.89 -26.74
CA ALA A 12 35.24 15.21 -25.52
C ALA A 12 34.83 14.36 -24.30
N THR A 13 33.54 14.09 -24.13
CA THR A 13 32.99 13.45 -22.91
C THR A 13 32.55 12.01 -23.11
N GLY A 14 32.38 11.56 -24.36
CA GLY A 14 31.78 10.28 -24.72
C GLY A 14 30.27 10.20 -24.47
N VAL A 15 29.61 11.28 -24.04
CA VAL A 15 28.20 11.31 -23.67
C VAL A 15 27.36 11.97 -24.77
N ASP A 16 26.33 11.28 -25.27
CA ASP A 16 25.37 11.84 -26.22
C ASP A 16 24.29 12.65 -25.47
N LEU A 17 24.35 13.97 -25.62
CA LEU A 17 23.42 14.92 -24.99
C LEU A 17 22.19 15.23 -25.86
N ARG A 18 22.00 14.53 -26.98
CA ARG A 18 20.78 14.67 -27.80
C ARG A 18 19.57 14.25 -26.98
N MET A 19 18.59 15.14 -26.87
CA MET A 19 17.32 14.79 -26.27
C MET A 19 16.60 13.85 -27.23
N SER A 20 16.22 12.65 -26.77
CA SER A 20 15.38 11.75 -27.58
C SER A 20 14.10 12.50 -27.92
N GLU A 21 13.78 12.64 -29.21
CA GLU A 21 12.52 13.25 -29.62
C GLU A 21 11.37 12.60 -28.86
N ALA A 22 10.56 13.45 -28.24
CA ALA A 22 9.56 13.06 -27.27
C ALA A 22 8.36 12.35 -27.91
N ASN A 23 8.57 11.28 -28.69
CA ASN A 23 7.53 10.53 -29.36
C ASN A 23 7.89 9.04 -29.44
N LYS A 24 7.79 8.39 -28.28
CA LYS A 24 7.38 6.99 -28.02
C LYS A 24 7.96 6.60 -26.67
N ARG A 25 7.22 6.95 -25.60
CA ARG A 25 7.42 6.35 -24.28
C ARG A 25 7.10 4.85 -24.38
N LYS A 26 8.03 4.04 -24.91
CA LYS A 26 8.10 2.63 -24.53
C LYS A 26 8.31 2.65 -23.02
N LYS A 27 7.37 2.08 -22.26
CA LYS A 27 7.50 1.89 -20.81
C LYS A 27 8.80 1.12 -20.55
N LYS A 28 9.91 1.84 -20.34
CA LYS A 28 11.14 1.25 -19.79
C LYS A 28 10.71 0.70 -18.44
N LYS A 29 10.79 -0.63 -18.26
CA LYS A 29 10.88 -1.21 -16.92
C LYS A 29 11.96 -0.42 -16.20
N LYS A 30 11.62 0.20 -15.07
CA LYS A 30 12.56 0.99 -14.26
C LYS A 30 13.77 0.09 -14.00
N LYS A 31 14.90 0.43 -14.61
CA LYS A 31 16.18 -0.12 -14.18
C LYS A 31 16.42 0.44 -12.78
N ILE A 32 16.58 -0.46 -11.84
CA ILE A 32 16.83 -0.21 -10.43
C ILE A 32 18.26 0.32 -10.35
N GLU A 33 18.44 1.62 -10.58
CA GLU A 33 19.70 2.32 -10.36
C GLU A 33 19.38 3.62 -9.62
N SER A 34 19.30 3.51 -8.30
CA SER A 34 19.64 4.52 -7.28
C SER A 34 18.96 4.10 -5.98
N GLY A 35 19.72 4.08 -4.88
CA GLY A 35 19.26 3.70 -3.54
C GLY A 35 18.27 4.68 -2.90
N LEU A 36 17.31 5.17 -3.67
CA LEU A 36 16.17 5.94 -3.18
C LEU A 36 15.07 4.92 -2.90
N THR A 37 14.85 4.63 -1.61
CA THR A 37 13.83 3.71 -1.10
C THR A 37 12.56 3.75 -1.94
N GLU A 38 12.35 2.68 -2.70
CA GLU A 38 11.20 2.57 -3.58
C GLU A 38 9.93 2.50 -2.72
N LEU A 39 9.15 3.59 -2.65
CA LEU A 39 7.85 3.60 -1.97
C LEU A 39 6.89 2.49 -2.49
N GLY A 40 7.13 2.00 -3.71
CA GLY A 40 6.40 0.86 -4.29
C GLY A 40 6.87 -0.52 -3.79
N ILE A 41 8.07 -0.66 -3.24
CA ILE A 41 8.53 -1.90 -2.59
C ILE A 41 7.79 -2.10 -1.26
N GLU A 42 7.52 -1.01 -0.52
CA GLU A 42 6.74 -1.10 0.72
C GLU A 42 5.34 -1.68 0.48
N GLU A 43 4.72 -1.38 -0.67
CA GLU A 43 3.44 -1.97 -1.08
C GLU A 43 3.48 -3.48 -1.32
N ASN A 44 4.64 -4.02 -1.69
CA ASN A 44 4.83 -5.46 -1.93
C ASN A 44 5.34 -6.24 -0.70
N THR A 45 5.36 -5.61 0.47
CA THR A 45 5.70 -6.32 1.70
C THR A 45 4.59 -7.33 2.05
N VAL A 46 5.00 -8.46 2.67
CA VAL A 46 4.06 -9.49 3.15
C VAL A 46 3.04 -8.88 4.11
N ARG A 47 3.50 -7.99 5.00
CA ARG A 47 2.66 -7.29 5.97
C ARG A 47 1.56 -6.47 5.28
N LYS A 48 1.90 -5.60 4.33
CA LYS A 48 0.93 -4.72 3.64
C LYS A 48 -0.08 -5.52 2.81
N ARG A 49 0.35 -6.65 2.22
CA ARG A 49 -0.56 -7.59 1.54
C ARG A 49 -1.55 -8.24 2.51
N LEU A 50 -1.08 -8.67 3.68
CA LEU A 50 -1.95 -9.24 4.71
C LEU A 50 -2.90 -8.20 5.29
N GLU A 51 -2.40 -7.00 5.56
CA GLU A 51 -3.19 -5.87 6.03
C GLU A 51 -4.36 -5.57 5.10
N LYS A 52 -4.11 -5.49 3.79
CA LYS A 52 -5.16 -5.29 2.78
C LYS A 52 -6.21 -6.41 2.76
N LYS A 53 -5.81 -7.66 3.05
CA LYS A 53 -6.73 -8.82 3.06
C LYS A 53 -7.50 -8.94 4.37
N LEU A 54 -6.85 -8.68 5.51
CA LEU A 54 -7.39 -8.89 6.84
C LEU A 54 -8.14 -7.66 7.36
N LEU A 55 -7.62 -6.45 7.10
CA LEU A 55 -8.16 -5.19 7.62
C LEU A 55 -9.04 -4.42 6.63
N ASN A 56 -9.50 -5.05 5.55
CA ASN A 56 -10.51 -4.40 4.70
C ASN A 56 -11.85 -4.29 5.43
N ARG A 57 -12.66 -3.29 5.04
CA ARG A 57 -13.95 -2.98 5.67
C ARG A 57 -14.89 -4.19 5.77
N ALA A 58 -14.93 -5.05 4.75
CA ALA A 58 -15.81 -6.21 4.73
C ALA A 58 -15.33 -7.33 5.66
N SER A 59 -14.02 -7.54 5.78
CA SER A 59 -13.42 -8.48 6.74
C SER A 59 -13.66 -8.02 8.17
N VAL A 60 -13.38 -6.74 8.46
CA VAL A 60 -13.58 -6.16 9.80
C VAL A 60 -15.05 -6.23 10.21
N LYS A 61 -15.99 -5.92 9.31
CA LYS A 61 -17.43 -6.04 9.59
C LYS A 61 -17.84 -7.47 9.95
N ARG A 62 -17.30 -8.48 9.25
CA ARG A 62 -17.61 -9.90 9.53
C ARG A 62 -17.08 -10.33 10.89
N ILE A 63 -15.84 -9.95 11.22
CA ILE A 63 -15.24 -10.24 12.53
C ILE A 63 -16.04 -9.56 13.64
N GLY A 64 -16.39 -8.28 13.48
CA GLY A 64 -17.23 -7.54 14.42
C GLY A 64 -18.57 -8.23 14.68
N ALA A 65 -19.27 -8.65 13.63
CA ALA A 65 -20.55 -9.36 13.76
C ALA A 65 -20.41 -10.72 14.48
N ALA A 66 -19.33 -11.46 14.21
CA ALA A 66 -19.07 -12.73 14.90
C ALA A 66 -18.77 -12.51 16.39
N LEU A 67 -17.97 -11.50 16.72
CA LEU A 67 -17.66 -11.14 18.10
C LEU A 67 -18.90 -10.67 18.86
N GLU A 68 -19.76 -9.87 18.22
CA GLU A 68 -21.02 -9.40 18.81
C GLU A 68 -21.99 -10.56 19.06
N ALA A 69 -22.09 -11.52 18.15
CA ALA A 69 -22.92 -12.72 18.34
C ALA A 69 -22.42 -13.57 19.52
N ASP A 70 -21.10 -13.74 19.64
CA ASP A 70 -20.48 -14.46 20.76
C ASP A 70 -20.68 -13.73 22.09
N GLU A 71 -20.55 -12.42 22.10
CA GLU A 71 -20.83 -11.58 23.27
C GLU A 71 -22.29 -11.68 23.69
N ARG A 72 -23.21 -11.57 22.74
CA ARG A 72 -24.65 -11.73 22.98
C ARG A 72 -24.97 -13.09 23.59
N ARG A 73 -24.45 -14.18 23.02
CA ARG A 73 -24.63 -15.52 23.59
C ARG A 73 -24.11 -15.61 25.03
N ARG A 74 -22.90 -15.10 25.30
CA ARG A 74 -22.34 -15.10 26.67
C ARG A 74 -23.21 -14.31 27.64
N ASN A 75 -23.73 -13.17 27.20
CA ASN A 75 -24.63 -12.36 28.01
C ASN A 75 -25.93 -13.12 28.26
N GLU A 76 -26.53 -13.73 27.23
CA GLU A 76 -27.74 -14.55 27.30
C GLU A 76 -27.61 -15.69 28.32
N GLU A 77 -26.50 -16.41 28.29
CA GLU A 77 -26.27 -17.57 29.16
C GLU A 77 -26.04 -17.19 30.63
N LYS A 78 -25.36 -16.07 30.91
CA LYS A 78 -24.83 -15.78 32.25
C LYS A 78 -25.48 -14.60 32.96
N PHE A 79 -25.95 -13.60 32.22
CA PHE A 79 -26.26 -12.28 32.78
C PHE A 79 -27.60 -11.69 32.32
N HIS A 80 -28.36 -12.35 31.42
CA HIS A 80 -29.66 -11.82 30.98
C HIS A 80 -30.70 -11.69 32.10
N HIS A 81 -30.59 -12.51 33.15
CA HIS A 81 -31.53 -12.49 34.27
C HIS A 81 -31.05 -11.65 35.47
N GLN A 82 -29.84 -11.07 35.41
CA GLN A 82 -29.24 -10.34 36.54
C GLN A 82 -29.47 -8.82 36.52
N PHE A 83 -30.25 -8.28 35.57
CA PHE A 83 -30.59 -6.84 35.55
C PHE A 83 -31.36 -6.35 36.80
N ASN A 84 -31.81 -7.26 37.68
CA ASN A 84 -32.46 -6.92 38.95
C ASN A 84 -31.49 -6.61 40.11
N TYR A 85 -30.17 -6.80 39.97
CA TYR A 85 -29.23 -6.54 41.07
C TYR A 85 -28.57 -5.15 41.04
N SER A 86 -28.84 -4.34 40.01
CA SER A 86 -28.28 -2.97 39.89
C SER A 86 -29.30 -1.85 40.11
N LEU A 87 -30.58 -2.17 40.38
CA LEU A 87 -31.68 -1.20 40.57
C LEU A 87 -32.28 -1.19 41.98
N ASN A 88 -31.77 -2.02 42.89
CA ASN A 88 -32.10 -1.97 44.32
C ASN A 88 -30.96 -1.28 45.07
N ASN A 89 -30.95 0.06 45.07
CA ASN A 89 -30.30 0.93 46.05
C ASN A 89 -30.96 2.31 46.03
#